data_AF-A0A9D4HXC9-F1
#
_entry.id   AF-A0A9D4HXC9-F1
#
_cell.length_a   1.000
_cell.length_b   1.000
_cell.length_c   1.000
_cell.angle_alpha   90.00
_cell.angle_beta   90.00
_cell.angle_gamma   90.00
#
_symmetry.space_group_name_H-M   'P 1'
#
loop_
_entity.id
_entity.type
_entity.pdbx_description
1 polymer ?
#
loop_
_entity_poly.entity_id
_entity_poly.type
_entity_poly.pdbx_seq_one_letter_code
_entity_poly.pdbx_strand_id
1 'polypeptide(L)'
;MYMAKKAFVCTKCSKSFPTNADLQKHMRRENGQTIACDKCGIRFAENSNLKAHIDMHNEEHNLKCLKCDKVFRHRSSLSRHMKVHSSN
;
A
#
# COMPACT_ATOMS: atom_id res chain seq x y z
N MET A 1 24.72 24.80 1.23
CA MET A 1 24.67 24.22 2.58
C MET A 1 23.55 23.19 2.62
N TYR A 2 23.88 21.90 2.77
CA TYR A 2 22.86 20.83 2.88
C TYR A 2 22.40 20.78 4.34
N MET A 3 21.20 21.28 4.63
CA MET A 3 20.59 21.08 5.94
C MET A 3 20.28 19.59 6.07
N ALA A 4 21.07 18.88 6.88
CA ALA A 4 20.77 17.52 7.27
C ALA A 4 19.40 17.53 7.97
N LYS A 5 18.34 17.20 7.21
CA LYS A 5 17.00 17.00 7.77
C LYS A 5 17.15 15.96 8.88
N LYS A 6 16.83 16.35 10.11
CA LYS A 6 16.89 15.46 11.26
C LYS A 6 15.97 14.27 10.97
N ALA A 7 16.56 13.12 10.68
CA ALA A 7 15.81 11.90 10.42
C ALA A 7 15.16 11.41 11.72
N PHE A 8 13.98 10.82 11.59
CA PHE A 8 13.26 10.20 12.69
C PHE A 8 13.73 8.76 12.83
N VAL A 9 14.41 8.44 13.92
CA VAL A 9 15.05 7.13 14.11
C VAL A 9 14.21 6.25 15.04
N CYS A 10 14.00 5.00 14.64
CA CYS A 10 13.42 3.98 15.49
C CYS A 10 14.42 3.54 16.56
N THR A 11 14.07 3.67 17.84
CA THR A 11 14.95 3.27 18.95
C THR A 11 15.06 1.76 19.14
N LYS A 12 14.14 0.97 18.57
CA LYS A 12 14.15 -0.50 18.66
C LYS A 12 15.03 -1.17 17.61
N CYS A 13 15.06 -0.64 16.39
CA CYS A 13 15.78 -1.26 15.26
C CYS A 13 16.74 -0.29 14.52
N SER A 14 16.91 0.93 15.03
CA SER A 14 17.81 1.97 14.49
C SER A 14 17.53 2.41 13.05
N LYS A 15 16.38 2.05 12.46
CA LYS A 15 15.99 2.53 11.13
C LYS A 15 15.64 4.02 11.15
N SER A 16 16.14 4.76 10.16
CA SER A 16 15.88 6.19 9.98
C SER A 16 14.79 6.44 8.94
N PHE A 17 13.90 7.37 9.24
CA PHE A 17 12.78 7.76 8.39
C PHE A 17 12.81 9.25 8.08
N PRO A 18 12.36 9.68 6.89
CA PRO A 18 12.39 11.08 6.48
C PRO A 18 11.34 11.93 7.22
N THR A 19 10.27 11.32 7.74
CA THR A 19 9.20 12.00 8.46
C THR A 19 8.80 11.27 9.74
N ASN A 20 8.21 11.99 10.69
CA ASN A 20 7.67 11.39 11.91
C ASN A 20 6.52 10.42 11.61
N ALA A 21 5.69 10.74 10.61
CA ALA A 21 4.58 9.88 10.19
C ALA A 21 5.06 8.51 9.74
N ASP A 22 6.16 8.44 8.99
CA ASP A 22 6.76 7.19 8.53
C ASP A 22 7.33 6.38 9.71
N LEU A 23 7.99 7.05 10.67
CA LEU A 23 8.44 6.41 11.90
C LEU A 23 7.25 5.84 12.70
N GLN A 24 6.15 6.58 12.85
CA GLN A 24 4.96 6.11 13.56
C GLN A 24 4.30 4.92 12.85
N LYS A 25 4.23 4.93 11.51
CA LYS A 25 3.75 3.77 10.73
C LYS A 25 4.62 2.54 10.96
N HIS A 26 5.94 2.71 10.96
CA HIS A 26 6.87 1.65 11.28
C HIS A 26 6.64 1.08 12.69
N MET A 27 6.50 1.95 13.70
CA MET A 27 6.26 1.52 15.09
C MET A 27 4.96 0.74 15.26
N ARG A 28 3.88 1.15 14.58
CA ARG A 28 2.60 0.40 14.60
C ARG A 28 2.78 -1.03 14.10
N ARG A 29 3.56 -1.22 13.02
CA ARG A 29 3.86 -2.54 12.48
C ARG A 29 4.67 -3.39 13.47
N GLU A 30 5.71 -2.82 14.07
CA GLU A 30 6.55 -3.50 15.06
C GLU A 30 5.78 -3.90 16.32
N ASN A 31 4.84 -3.06 16.76
CA ASN A 31 3.98 -3.35 17.91
C ASN A 31 2.79 -4.28 17.56
N GLY A 32 2.69 -4.77 16.32
CA GLY A 32 1.58 -5.62 15.89
C GLY A 32 0.22 -4.93 15.82
N GLN A 33 0.20 -3.58 15.89
CA GLN A 33 -1.02 -2.78 15.75
C GLN A 33 -1.47 -2.80 14.29
N THR A 34 -2.25 -3.82 13.97
CA THR A 34 -2.78 -4.09 12.64
C THR A 34 -4.30 -4.17 12.70
N ILE A 35 -4.93 -3.72 11.63
CA ILE A 35 -6.38 -3.72 11.45
C ILE A 35 -6.72 -4.93 10.58
N ALA A 36 -7.62 -5.79 11.04
CA ALA A 36 -8.04 -6.96 10.29
C ALA A 36 -9.15 -6.60 9.30
N CYS A 37 -9.15 -7.25 8.14
CA CYS A 37 -10.29 -7.28 7.25
C CYS A 37 -11.35 -8.22 7.82
N ASP A 38 -12.57 -7.72 8.01
CA ASP A 38 -13.68 -8.50 8.56
C ASP A 38 -14.08 -9.68 7.63
N LYS A 39 -13.92 -9.51 6.32
CA LYS A 39 -14.31 -10.53 5.33
C LYS A 39 -13.37 -11.73 5.25
N CYS A 40 -12.07 -11.54 5.48
CA CYS A 40 -11.06 -12.58 5.21
C CYS A 40 -9.97 -12.70 6.28
N GLY A 41 -10.00 -11.86 7.32
CA GLY A 41 -9.04 -11.89 8.44
C GLY A 41 -7.66 -11.33 8.13
N ILE A 42 -7.36 -10.91 6.89
CA ILE A 42 -6.05 -10.36 6.52
C ILE A 42 -5.80 -9.05 7.27
N ARG A 43 -4.60 -8.91 7.84
CA ARG A 43 -4.24 -7.79 8.72
C ARG A 43 -3.36 -6.76 8.01
N PHE A 44 -3.67 -5.48 8.20
CA PHE A 44 -2.97 -4.35 7.58
C PHE A 44 -2.48 -3.36 8.63
N ALA A 45 -1.29 -2.79 8.42
CA ALA A 45 -0.74 -1.77 9.31
C ALA A 45 -1.34 -0.35 9.10
N GLU A 46 -2.03 -0.14 7.98
CA GLU A 46 -2.60 1.17 7.61
C GLU A 46 -4.06 1.03 7.14
N ASN A 47 -4.91 1.97 7.54
CA ASN A 47 -6.32 2.00 7.16
C ASN A 47 -6.53 2.21 5.65
N SER A 48 -5.67 3.02 5.01
CA SER A 48 -5.65 3.20 3.56
C SER A 48 -5.42 1.87 2.84
N ASN A 49 -4.53 1.03 3.36
CA ASN A 49 -4.23 -0.29 2.78
C ASN A 49 -5.39 -1.28 3.03
N LEU A 50 -6.02 -1.24 4.20
CA LEU A 50 -7.21 -2.05 4.48
C LEU A 50 -8.39 -1.65 3.57
N LYS A 51 -8.67 -0.35 3.45
CA LYS A 51 -9.68 0.15 2.49
C LYS A 51 -9.31 -0.28 1.07
N ALA A 52 -8.01 -0.21 0.75
CA ALA A 52 -7.48 -0.69 -0.50
C ALA A 52 -7.53 -2.22 -0.71
N HIS A 53 -7.83 -2.97 0.33
CA HIS A 53 -8.03 -4.39 0.26
C HIS A 53 -9.53 -4.73 0.21
N ILE A 54 -10.35 -4.06 1.02
CA ILE A 54 -11.81 -4.28 1.08
C ILE A 54 -12.48 -4.05 -0.27
N ASP A 55 -12.09 -2.99 -0.97
CA ASP A 55 -12.62 -2.69 -2.30
C ASP A 55 -12.22 -3.77 -3.34
N MET A 56 -11.18 -4.57 -3.12
CA MET A 56 -10.87 -5.72 -4.00
C MET A 56 -11.90 -6.84 -3.84
N HIS A 57 -12.50 -6.97 -2.65
CA HIS A 57 -13.65 -7.84 -2.45
C HIS A 57 -14.92 -7.31 -3.13
N ASN A 58 -14.91 -6.08 -3.63
CA ASN A 58 -16.03 -5.52 -4.38
C ASN A 58 -15.69 -5.53 -5.88
N GLU A 59 -16.27 -6.49 -6.60
CA GLU A 59 -16.05 -6.66 -8.04
C GLU A 59 -16.45 -5.42 -8.86
N GLU A 60 -17.34 -4.58 -8.34
CA GLU A 60 -17.79 -3.35 -8.99
C GLU A 60 -16.70 -2.26 -9.04
N HIS A 61 -15.74 -2.29 -8.10
CA HIS A 61 -14.64 -1.33 -8.04
C HIS A 61 -13.38 -1.78 -8.80
N ASN A 62 -13.42 -3.00 -9.34
CA ASN A 62 -12.30 -3.64 -9.98
C ASN A 62 -12.32 -3.39 -11.49
N LEU A 63 -11.21 -2.89 -12.03
CA LEU A 63 -11.05 -2.61 -13.46
C LEU A 63 -10.46 -3.83 -14.16
N LYS A 64 -11.28 -4.55 -14.93
CA LYS A 64 -10.83 -5.67 -15.75
C LYS A 64 -10.08 -5.16 -16.99
N CYS A 65 -8.98 -5.83 -17.34
CA CYS A 65 -8.37 -5.65 -18.63
C CYS A 65 -9.31 -6.19 -19.73
N LEU A 66 -9.38 -5.50 -20.86
CA LEU A 66 -10.20 -5.94 -22.00
C LEU A 66 -9.47 -6.93 -22.92
N LYS A 67 -8.15 -7.07 -22.75
CA LYS A 67 -7.30 -7.97 -23.56
C LYS A 67 -6.91 -9.26 -22.83
N CYS A 68 -7.14 -9.34 -21.51
CA CYS A 68 -6.92 -10.54 -20.70
C CYS A 68 -7.75 -10.50 -19.42
N ASP A 69 -7.88 -11.61 -18.71
CA ASP A 69 -8.68 -11.71 -17.48
C ASP A 69 -8.03 -11.07 -16.23
N LYS A 70 -6.99 -10.23 -16.41
CA LYS A 70 -6.37 -9.54 -15.27
C LYS A 70 -7.24 -8.42 -14.74
N VAL A 71 -7.34 -8.37 -13.42
CA VAL A 71 -8.15 -7.41 -12.69
C VAL A 71 -7.26 -6.44 -11.93
N PHE A 72 -7.57 -5.14 -12.02
CA PHE A 72 -6.78 -4.08 -11.40
C PHE A 72 -7.65 -3.20 -10.52
N ARG A 73 -7.13 -2.88 -9.34
CA ARG A 73 -7.77 -1.96 -8.41
C ARG A 73 -7.75 -0.49 -8.85
N HIS A 74 -6.66 -0.07 -9.51
CA HIS A 74 -6.41 1.33 -9.83
C HIS A 74 -6.30 1.55 -11.33
N ARG A 75 -6.90 2.63 -11.83
CA ARG A 75 -6.83 3.02 -13.25
C ARG A 75 -5.40 3.23 -13.72
N SER A 76 -4.52 3.79 -12.88
CA SER A 76 -3.10 3.93 -13.17
C SER A 76 -2.40 2.57 -13.36
N SER A 77 -2.80 1.56 -12.57
CA SER A 77 -2.26 0.21 -12.67
C SER A 77 -2.74 -0.50 -13.94
N LEU A 78 -4.04 -0.39 -14.26
CA LEU A 78 -4.58 -0.89 -15.53
C LEU A 78 -3.92 -0.19 -16.72
N SER A 79 -3.82 1.14 -16.71
CA SER A 79 -3.20 1.91 -17.80
C SER A 79 -1.75 1.50 -18.04
N ARG A 80 -0.96 1.32 -16.97
CA ARG A 80 0.41 0.79 -17.09
C ARG A 80 0.42 -0.63 -17.66
N HIS A 81 -0.49 -1.48 -17.23
CA HIS A 81 -0.60 -2.85 -17.74
C HIS A 81 -0.99 -2.89 -19.22
N MET A 82 -1.90 -2.02 -19.68
CA MET A 82 -2.30 -1.95 -21.10
C MET A 82 -1.11 -1.67 -22.03
N LYS A 83 -0.05 -1.02 -21.55
CA LYS A 83 1.19 -0.81 -22.32
C LYS A 83 1.86 -2.14 -22.69
N VAL A 84 1.79 -3.16 -21.84
CA VAL A 84 2.34 -4.50 -22.11
C VAL A 84 1.64 -5.14 -23.31
N HIS A 85 0.34 -4.92 -23.47
CA HIS A 85 -0.43 -5.38 -24.63
C HIS A 85 -0.31 -4.50 -25.87
N SER A 86 0.43 -3.40 -25.79
CA SER A 86 0.71 -2.49 -26.90
C SER A 86 2.16 -2.59 -27.37
N SER A 87 3.01 -3.29 -26.62
CA SER A 87 4.42 -3.53 -26.95
C SER A 87 4.65 -4.93 -27.54
N ASN A 88 3.56 -5.60 -27.92
CA ASN A 88 3.51 -6.81 -28.74
C ASN A 88 2.48 -6.60 -29.84
#